data_AF-A0A4U0XG69-F1
#
_entry.id   AF-A0A4U0XG69-F1
#
_cell.length_a   1.000
_cell.length_b   1.000
_cell.length_c   1.000
_cell.angle_alpha   90.00
_cell.angle_beta   90.00
_cell.angle_gamma   90.00
#
_symmetry.space_group_name_H-M   'P 1'
#
loop_
_entity.id
_entity.type
_entity.pdbx_description
1 polymer ?
#
loop_
_entity_poly.entity_id
_entity_poly.type
_entity_poly.pdbx_seq_one_letter_code
_entity_poly.pdbx_strand_id
1 'polypeptide(L)'
;MRVQSINGTNYMTYWQGNSSAAFGNAYGAVHILDNTYTEVNTICLDDVYFQTTNNFTYPCNGDMHEDEVTGHRPIVVTAYNVTRHDLSSVGGPLEGWILESQFYDIDIASGKILFGWKSLDHLDTMPLNQSQGPLSLYGHPTGLTQSLPWDYFHVNSVQPVSGGYILNARHYWKAIKIKNNGCVEWQLQGFNNYSDFNILDDDAYFNWEHHFRATNITEDRMVISMHNKFNSEVNNGTGPTTGLELAVDTANRTVTLLKRLIDPNDLVYAPQEGSYQPLSNGNVLLGHGANPKIKEYDQYGKAVYTARFGYDSSVNSYRAFSFKGWDGKPATKPKVAIESKANGMALYASWNGATDYDGWVVYAGSSWSDFSMQKMVAWQGFETEIQLQGNFA
;
A
#
# COMPACT_ATOMS: atom_id res chain seq x y z
N MET A 1 -2.72 5.26 3.50
CA MET A 1 -2.65 6.73 3.31
C MET A 1 -1.29 7.10 2.78
N ARG A 2 -1.20 8.03 1.82
CA ARG A 2 0.06 8.55 1.27
C ARG A 2 -0.15 9.93 0.66
N VAL A 3 0.93 10.67 0.46
CA VAL A 3 0.90 11.90 -0.34
C VAL A 3 1.24 11.55 -1.78
N GLN A 4 0.42 12.02 -2.73
CA GLN A 4 0.61 11.83 -4.17
C GLN A 4 0.52 13.18 -4.88
N SER A 5 1.31 13.33 -5.95
CA SER A 5 1.26 14.54 -6.79
C SER A 5 0.24 14.34 -7.91
N ILE A 6 -0.80 15.18 -7.92
CA ILE A 6 -1.86 15.19 -8.93
C ILE A 6 -1.78 16.54 -9.63
N ASN A 7 -1.42 16.55 -10.93
CA ASN A 7 -1.23 17.76 -11.73
C ASN A 7 -0.30 18.81 -11.09
N GLY A 8 0.76 18.35 -10.41
CA GLY A 8 1.77 19.19 -9.76
C GLY A 8 1.40 19.65 -8.34
N THR A 9 0.18 19.38 -7.87
CA THR A 9 -0.25 19.67 -6.51
C THR A 9 -0.21 18.40 -5.66
N ASN A 10 0.29 18.50 -4.43
CA ASN A 10 0.32 17.37 -3.51
C ASN A 10 -1.02 17.21 -2.80
N TYR A 11 -1.58 16.02 -2.85
CA TYR A 11 -2.79 15.63 -2.13
C TYR A 11 -2.50 14.40 -1.27
N MET A 12 -3.27 14.25 -0.20
CA MET A 12 -3.26 13.04 0.60
C MET A 12 -4.33 12.09 0.10
N THR A 13 -3.97 10.86 -0.21
CA THR A 13 -4.93 9.81 -0.59
C THR A 13 -5.00 8.73 0.46
N TYR A 14 -6.19 8.18 0.67
CA TYR A 14 -6.38 6.97 1.47
C TYR A 14 -7.61 6.20 0.99
N TRP A 15 -7.57 4.89 1.15
CA TRP A 15 -8.72 4.04 0.91
C TRP A 15 -9.56 3.88 2.19
N GLN A 16 -10.88 3.85 2.03
CA GLN A 16 -11.83 3.51 3.10
C GLN A 16 -12.94 2.60 2.56
N GLY A 17 -13.28 1.57 3.32
CA GLY A 17 -14.35 0.65 2.95
C GLY A 17 -14.42 -0.57 3.85
N ASN A 18 -14.99 -1.65 3.31
CA ASN A 18 -15.13 -2.93 4.01
C ASN A 18 -14.14 -3.94 3.42
N SER A 19 -13.23 -4.43 4.26
CA SER A 19 -12.28 -5.48 3.89
C SER A 19 -12.79 -6.87 4.30
N SER A 20 -12.61 -7.84 3.41
CA SER A 20 -12.74 -9.26 3.72
C SER A 20 -11.52 -9.75 4.48
N ALA A 21 -11.68 -10.08 5.76
CA ALA A 21 -10.59 -10.66 6.55
C ALA A 21 -10.14 -12.03 6.01
N ALA A 22 -10.99 -12.73 5.25
CA ALA A 22 -10.67 -14.04 4.71
C ALA A 22 -9.65 -13.95 3.55
N PHE A 23 -9.95 -13.14 2.54
CA PHE A 23 -9.18 -13.12 1.28
C PHE A 23 -8.28 -11.90 1.12
N GLY A 24 -8.38 -10.92 2.02
CA GLY A 24 -7.68 -9.65 1.89
C GLY A 24 -8.25 -8.72 0.81
N ASN A 25 -9.28 -9.12 0.05
CA ASN A 25 -9.96 -8.20 -0.88
C ASN A 25 -10.89 -7.23 -0.14
N ALA A 26 -11.19 -6.09 -0.75
CA ALA A 26 -12.05 -5.09 -0.14
C ALA A 26 -13.00 -4.41 -1.13
N TYR A 27 -13.98 -3.69 -0.59
CA TYR A 27 -14.95 -2.89 -1.34
C TYR A 27 -15.09 -1.51 -0.67
N GLY A 28 -14.67 -0.47 -1.38
CA GLY A 28 -14.59 0.88 -0.85
C GLY A 28 -14.24 1.92 -1.91
N ALA A 29 -13.80 3.07 -1.43
CA ALA A 29 -13.44 4.23 -2.25
C ALA A 29 -12.08 4.77 -1.84
N VAL A 30 -11.43 5.47 -2.77
CA VAL A 30 -10.22 6.25 -2.49
C VAL A 30 -10.62 7.70 -2.28
N HIS A 31 -10.28 8.26 -1.13
CA HIS A 31 -10.53 9.63 -0.76
C HIS A 31 -9.29 10.48 -1.02
N ILE A 32 -9.48 11.69 -1.55
CA ILE A 32 -8.42 12.64 -1.87
C ILE A 32 -8.64 13.90 -1.02
N LEU A 33 -7.68 14.21 -0.16
CA LEU A 33 -7.70 15.37 0.72
C LEU A 33 -6.66 16.40 0.27
N ASP A 34 -7.01 17.67 0.37
CA ASP A 34 -6.05 18.76 0.25
C ASP A 34 -5.16 18.87 1.50
N ASN A 35 -4.31 19.91 1.52
CA ASN A 35 -3.40 20.14 2.63
C ASN A 35 -4.10 20.64 3.91
N THR A 36 -5.39 20.96 3.85
CA THR A 36 -6.22 21.25 5.03
C THR A 36 -6.88 20.01 5.62
N TYR A 37 -6.63 18.84 5.02
CA TYR A 37 -7.30 17.57 5.28
C TYR A 37 -8.80 17.60 4.96
N THR A 38 -9.21 18.52 4.09
CA THR A 38 -10.59 18.58 3.57
C THR A 38 -10.67 17.69 2.34
N GLU A 39 -11.71 16.86 2.26
CA GLU A 39 -11.95 16.03 1.09
C GLU A 39 -12.30 16.90 -0.11
N VAL A 40 -11.49 16.79 -1.16
CA VAL A 40 -11.70 17.50 -2.44
C VAL A 40 -12.26 16.58 -3.51
N ASN A 41 -12.11 15.26 -3.34
CA ASN A 41 -12.61 14.29 -4.29
C ASN A 41 -12.68 12.88 -3.68
N THR A 42 -13.54 12.04 -4.24
CA THR A 42 -13.67 10.62 -3.90
C THR A 42 -13.78 9.79 -5.17
N ILE A 43 -12.92 8.78 -5.30
CA ILE A 43 -12.87 7.85 -6.42
C ILE A 43 -13.61 6.59 -6.03
N CYS A 44 -14.73 6.36 -6.70
CA CYS A 44 -15.66 5.27 -6.45
C CYS A 44 -15.79 4.44 -7.73
N LEU A 45 -15.71 3.12 -7.61
CA LEU A 45 -15.98 2.21 -8.70
C LEU A 45 -17.42 1.67 -8.57
N ASP A 46 -18.38 2.40 -9.14
CA ASP A 46 -19.83 2.17 -9.04
C ASP A 46 -20.50 1.86 -10.40
N ASP A 47 -19.86 2.22 -11.51
CA ASP A 47 -20.33 1.97 -12.88
C ASP A 47 -20.22 0.51 -13.35
N VAL A 48 -19.67 -0.40 -12.53
CA VAL A 48 -19.50 -1.82 -12.85
C VAL A 48 -20.11 -2.67 -11.74
N TYR A 49 -20.89 -3.69 -12.13
CA TYR A 49 -21.42 -4.67 -11.18
C TYR A 49 -20.34 -5.66 -10.76
N PHE A 50 -20.14 -5.80 -9.45
CA PHE A 50 -19.28 -6.80 -8.85
C PHE A 50 -20.09 -7.79 -8.03
N GLN A 51 -19.91 -9.07 -8.32
CA GLN A 51 -20.39 -10.14 -7.46
C GLN A 51 -19.41 -10.31 -6.30
N THR A 52 -19.95 -10.38 -5.08
CA THR A 52 -19.17 -10.37 -3.84
C THR A 52 -19.27 -11.70 -3.10
N THR A 53 -18.31 -11.97 -2.22
CA THR A 53 -18.24 -13.20 -1.43
C THR A 53 -19.41 -13.33 -0.43
N ASN A 54 -19.93 -12.21 0.06
CA ASN A 54 -21.04 -12.19 1.03
C ASN A 54 -22.40 -11.86 0.39
N ASN A 55 -22.45 -11.75 -0.95
CA ASN A 55 -23.65 -11.41 -1.70
C ASN A 55 -24.25 -10.03 -1.34
N PHE A 56 -23.46 -9.14 -0.75
CA PHE A 56 -23.83 -7.74 -0.53
C PHE A 56 -23.42 -6.88 -1.71
N THR A 57 -24.22 -5.84 -1.95
CA THR A 57 -23.86 -4.76 -2.89
C THR A 57 -23.23 -3.63 -2.09
N TYR A 58 -22.10 -3.14 -2.58
CA TYR A 58 -21.41 -2.00 -2.00
C TYR A 58 -21.62 -0.76 -2.87
N PRO A 59 -21.65 0.45 -2.27
CA PRO A 59 -21.77 1.69 -3.04
C PRO A 59 -20.53 1.92 -3.92
N CYS A 60 -19.36 1.50 -3.47
CA CYS A 60 -18.10 1.58 -4.21
C CYS A 60 -17.38 0.23 -4.11
N ASN A 61 -16.86 -0.25 -5.24
CA ASN A 61 -16.26 -1.59 -5.36
C ASN A 61 -14.75 -1.56 -5.55
N GLY A 62 -14.12 -0.41 -5.28
CA GLY A 62 -12.66 -0.29 -5.32
C GLY A 62 -12.03 -1.08 -4.18
N ASP A 63 -11.06 -1.91 -4.51
CA ASP A 63 -10.28 -2.69 -3.56
C ASP A 63 -9.17 -1.82 -2.91
N MET A 64 -8.63 -2.30 -1.78
CA MET A 64 -7.71 -1.52 -0.95
C MET A 64 -6.24 -1.59 -1.36
N HIS A 65 -5.87 -2.47 -2.30
CA HIS A 65 -4.46 -2.78 -2.56
C HIS A 65 -3.73 -1.69 -3.35
N GLU A 66 -4.41 -0.93 -4.20
CA GLU A 66 -3.77 0.11 -5.01
C GLU A 66 -4.66 1.32 -5.30
N ASP A 67 -4.04 2.49 -5.22
CA ASP A 67 -4.62 3.82 -5.50
C ASP A 67 -3.59 4.75 -6.18
N GLU A 68 -2.72 4.20 -7.03
CA GLU A 68 -1.52 4.89 -7.55
C GLU A 68 -1.89 5.96 -8.58
N VAL A 69 -1.30 7.15 -8.39
CA VAL A 69 -1.28 8.24 -9.37
C VAL A 69 0.15 8.44 -9.87
N THR A 70 0.36 8.39 -11.19
CA THR A 70 1.70 8.61 -11.78
C THR A 70 1.70 9.74 -12.79
N GLY A 71 2.21 10.92 -12.39
CA GLY A 71 2.32 12.09 -13.26
C GLY A 71 0.97 12.78 -13.47
N HIS A 72 0.63 13.12 -14.72
CA HIS A 72 -0.67 13.69 -15.09
C HIS A 72 -1.69 12.61 -15.48
N ARG A 73 -1.48 11.37 -15.00
CA ARG A 73 -2.32 10.23 -15.35
C ARG A 73 -3.53 10.12 -14.45
N PRO A 74 -4.55 9.35 -14.90
CA PRO A 74 -5.64 8.96 -14.06
C PRO A 74 -5.15 8.07 -12.90
N ILE A 75 -6.01 7.85 -11.92
CA ILE A 75 -5.71 7.02 -10.75
C ILE A 75 -6.02 5.56 -11.08
N VAL A 76 -5.13 4.64 -10.72
CA VAL A 76 -5.41 3.21 -10.82
C VAL A 76 -5.96 2.67 -9.51
N VAL A 77 -7.06 1.93 -9.62
CA VAL A 77 -7.72 1.24 -8.51
C VAL A 77 -7.86 -0.24 -8.83
N THR A 78 -7.52 -1.11 -7.89
CA THR A 78 -7.76 -2.55 -8.00
C THR A 78 -9.22 -2.89 -7.71
N ALA A 79 -9.69 -4.04 -8.16
CA ALA A 79 -11.01 -4.55 -7.83
C ALA A 79 -11.03 -6.08 -7.89
N TYR A 80 -12.04 -6.69 -7.27
CA TYR A 80 -12.23 -8.13 -7.27
C TYR A 80 -13.67 -8.51 -7.60
N ASN A 81 -13.84 -9.47 -8.51
CA ASN A 81 -15.15 -10.00 -8.88
C ASN A 81 -15.22 -11.50 -8.60
N VAL A 82 -16.24 -11.96 -7.88
CA VAL A 82 -16.45 -13.40 -7.66
C VAL A 82 -17.12 -14.00 -8.89
N THR A 83 -16.44 -14.93 -9.55
CA THR A 83 -16.87 -15.44 -10.87
C THR A 83 -16.91 -16.96 -10.87
N ARG A 84 -17.93 -17.55 -11.51
CA ARG A 84 -17.96 -19.00 -11.74
C ARG A 84 -16.91 -19.40 -12.77
N HIS A 85 -16.17 -20.47 -12.51
CA HIS A 85 -15.12 -20.92 -13.41
C HIS A 85 -14.82 -22.42 -13.27
N ASP A 86 -14.27 -23.02 -14.33
CA ASP A 86 -13.81 -24.41 -14.32
C ASP A 86 -12.45 -24.53 -13.63
N LEU A 87 -12.41 -25.24 -12.49
CA LEU A 87 -11.20 -25.44 -11.69
C LEU A 87 -10.59 -26.84 -11.87
N SER A 88 -11.08 -27.63 -12.82
CA SER A 88 -10.61 -29.01 -13.04
C SER A 88 -9.11 -29.07 -13.36
N SER A 89 -8.57 -28.04 -14.04
CA SER A 89 -7.14 -27.93 -14.38
C SER A 89 -6.21 -27.87 -13.15
N VAL A 90 -6.76 -27.53 -11.99
CA VAL A 90 -6.05 -27.44 -10.70
C VAL A 90 -6.57 -28.44 -9.66
N GLY A 91 -7.39 -29.41 -10.08
CA GLY A 91 -7.98 -30.42 -9.20
C GLY A 91 -9.20 -29.94 -8.40
N GLY A 92 -9.75 -28.78 -8.73
CA GLY A 92 -11.01 -28.27 -8.18
C GLY A 92 -12.25 -28.73 -8.96
N PRO A 93 -13.44 -28.24 -8.59
CA PRO A 93 -14.70 -28.58 -9.27
C PRO A 93 -14.81 -27.98 -10.67
N LEU A 94 -15.59 -28.65 -11.56
CA LEU A 94 -15.94 -28.15 -12.89
C LEU A 94 -16.78 -26.86 -12.85
N GLU A 95 -17.64 -26.73 -11.84
CA GLU A 95 -18.42 -25.51 -11.57
C GLU A 95 -17.94 -24.86 -10.26
N GLY A 96 -16.71 -24.34 -10.29
CA GLY A 96 -16.11 -23.67 -9.14
C GLY A 96 -16.37 -22.18 -9.09
N TRP A 97 -15.80 -21.54 -8.07
CA TRP A 97 -15.83 -20.11 -7.84
C TRP A 97 -14.41 -19.56 -7.70
N ILE A 98 -14.09 -18.49 -8.44
CA ILE A 98 -12.80 -17.81 -8.39
C ILE A 98 -13.00 -16.36 -7.95
N LEU A 99 -12.01 -15.83 -7.25
CA LEU A 99 -11.87 -14.41 -7.00
C LEU A 99 -11.03 -13.80 -8.13
N GLU A 100 -11.70 -13.18 -9.10
CA GLU A 100 -11.06 -12.58 -10.26
C GLU A 100 -10.41 -11.25 -9.88
N SER A 101 -9.09 -11.16 -10.06
CA SER A 101 -8.35 -9.90 -9.93
C SER A 101 -8.62 -9.00 -11.14
N GLN A 102 -8.89 -7.73 -10.88
CA GLN A 102 -9.10 -6.70 -11.89
C GLN A 102 -8.41 -5.39 -11.47
N PHE A 103 -8.20 -4.49 -12.42
CA PHE A 103 -7.87 -3.09 -12.12
C PHE A 103 -8.46 -2.15 -13.15
N TYR A 104 -8.61 -0.89 -12.75
CA TYR A 104 -9.24 0.16 -13.53
C TYR A 104 -8.41 1.43 -13.47
N ASP A 105 -8.25 2.11 -14.61
CA ASP A 105 -7.68 3.44 -14.72
C ASP A 105 -8.82 4.44 -14.79
N ILE A 106 -8.93 5.34 -13.82
CA ILE A 106 -10.10 6.18 -13.60
C ILE A 106 -9.70 7.65 -13.66
N ASP A 107 -10.38 8.44 -14.51
CA ASP A 107 -10.21 9.88 -14.54
C ASP A 107 -10.57 10.49 -13.19
N ILE A 108 -9.60 11.17 -12.56
CA ILE A 108 -9.78 11.72 -11.22
C ILE A 108 -10.89 12.78 -11.23
N ALA A 109 -10.96 13.66 -12.23
CA ALA A 109 -11.88 14.78 -12.24
C ALA A 109 -13.32 14.36 -12.52
N SER A 110 -13.54 13.41 -13.44
CA SER A 110 -14.87 13.00 -13.88
C SER A 110 -15.34 11.67 -13.32
N GLY A 111 -14.48 10.89 -12.66
CA GLY A 111 -14.79 9.54 -12.17
C GLY A 111 -14.96 8.49 -13.28
N LYS A 112 -14.61 8.81 -14.54
CA LYS A 112 -14.87 7.92 -15.68
C LYS A 112 -13.81 6.85 -15.75
N ILE A 113 -14.23 5.60 -15.97
CA ILE A 113 -13.34 4.50 -16.31
C ILE A 113 -12.78 4.74 -17.72
N LEU A 114 -11.45 4.85 -17.81
CA LEU A 114 -10.73 5.03 -19.07
C LEU A 114 -10.16 3.72 -19.60
N PHE A 115 -9.84 2.81 -18.69
CA PHE A 115 -9.31 1.49 -19.00
C PHE A 115 -9.71 0.50 -17.90
N GLY A 116 -9.91 -0.76 -18.26
CA GLY A 116 -10.17 -1.84 -17.33
C GLY A 116 -9.49 -3.12 -17.81
N TRP A 117 -8.97 -3.90 -16.87
CA TRP A 117 -8.26 -5.14 -17.15
C TRP A 117 -8.73 -6.24 -16.20
N LYS A 118 -8.93 -7.45 -16.74
CA LYS A 118 -9.49 -8.58 -16.01
C LYS A 118 -8.62 -9.80 -16.19
N SER A 119 -8.22 -10.43 -15.08
CA SER A 119 -7.29 -11.55 -15.11
C SER A 119 -7.79 -12.78 -15.88
N LEU A 120 -9.11 -13.06 -15.89
CA LEU A 120 -9.64 -14.23 -16.62
C LEU A 120 -9.61 -14.09 -18.14
N ASP A 121 -9.47 -12.87 -18.67
CA ASP A 121 -9.34 -12.63 -20.11
C ASP A 121 -7.94 -13.03 -20.65
N HIS A 122 -7.02 -13.44 -19.76
CA HIS A 122 -5.61 -13.69 -20.06
C HIS A 122 -5.11 -15.08 -19.63
N LEU A 123 -6.00 -16.05 -19.47
CA LEU A 123 -5.62 -17.43 -19.07
C LEU A 123 -4.79 -18.17 -20.13
N ASP A 124 -4.74 -17.68 -21.36
CA ASP A 124 -3.84 -18.16 -22.42
C ASP A 124 -2.36 -17.92 -22.08
N THR A 125 -2.07 -16.82 -21.38
CA THR A 125 -0.70 -16.45 -20.94
C THR A 125 -0.47 -16.73 -19.46
N MET A 126 -1.53 -16.76 -18.65
CA MET A 126 -1.47 -16.99 -17.20
C MET A 126 -2.48 -18.06 -16.78
N PRO A 127 -2.23 -19.33 -17.14
CA PRO A 127 -3.16 -20.41 -16.83
C PRO A 127 -3.25 -20.65 -15.32
N LEU A 128 -4.40 -21.17 -14.86
CA LEU A 128 -4.69 -21.37 -13.43
C LEU A 128 -3.69 -22.29 -12.73
N ASN A 129 -3.17 -23.31 -13.43
CA ASN A 129 -2.25 -24.30 -12.89
C ASN A 129 -0.83 -23.77 -12.60
N GLN A 130 -0.53 -22.53 -12.97
CA GLN A 130 0.70 -21.85 -12.57
C GLN A 130 0.54 -21.04 -11.27
N SER A 131 -0.69 -20.87 -10.77
CA SER A 131 -0.93 -20.25 -9.47
C SER A 131 -0.29 -21.08 -8.36
N GLN A 132 0.37 -20.38 -7.45
CA GLN A 132 0.95 -20.87 -6.21
C GLN A 132 -0.01 -20.67 -5.02
N GLY A 133 -1.16 -20.01 -5.25
CA GLY A 133 -2.23 -19.90 -4.27
C GLY A 133 -2.92 -21.25 -4.08
N PRO A 134 -2.93 -21.87 -2.89
CA PRO A 134 -3.56 -23.16 -2.70
C PRO A 134 -5.09 -23.08 -2.86
N LEU A 135 -5.71 -24.20 -3.27
CA LEU A 135 -7.17 -24.41 -3.22
C LEU A 135 -7.68 -24.63 -1.78
N SER A 136 -6.99 -24.06 -0.80
CA SER A 136 -7.41 -24.05 0.59
C SER A 136 -6.88 -22.81 1.30
N LEU A 137 -7.62 -22.34 2.28
CA LEU A 137 -7.26 -21.17 3.07
C LEU A 137 -7.57 -21.45 4.53
N TYR A 138 -6.58 -21.28 5.41
CA TYR A 138 -6.66 -21.64 6.83
C TYR A 138 -7.18 -23.07 7.10
N GLY A 139 -6.82 -24.02 6.21
CA GLY A 139 -7.25 -25.42 6.31
C GLY A 139 -8.65 -25.72 5.76
N HIS A 140 -9.36 -24.72 5.21
CA HIS A 140 -10.66 -24.90 4.59
C HIS A 140 -10.55 -24.92 3.06
N PRO A 141 -11.23 -25.84 2.36
CA PRO A 141 -11.20 -25.88 0.90
C PRO A 141 -11.87 -24.62 0.30
N THR A 142 -11.25 -24.06 -0.74
CA THR A 142 -11.77 -22.91 -1.48
C THR A 142 -12.20 -23.31 -2.89
N GLY A 143 -12.94 -22.44 -3.56
CA GLY A 143 -13.44 -22.65 -4.91
C GLY A 143 -14.74 -23.45 -5.01
N LEU A 144 -15.29 -23.90 -3.89
CA LEU A 144 -16.52 -24.71 -3.84
C LEU A 144 -17.80 -23.85 -3.79
N THR A 145 -17.74 -22.67 -3.18
CA THR A 145 -18.90 -21.78 -2.98
C THR A 145 -18.54 -20.34 -3.32
N GLN A 146 -19.55 -19.53 -3.63
CA GLN A 146 -19.38 -18.08 -3.84
C GLN A 146 -18.76 -17.38 -2.63
N SER A 147 -19.06 -17.85 -1.42
CA SER A 147 -18.53 -17.28 -0.18
C SER A 147 -17.10 -17.66 0.14
N LEU A 148 -16.61 -18.75 -0.46
CA LEU A 148 -15.23 -19.20 -0.35
C LEU A 148 -14.65 -19.44 -1.75
N PRO A 149 -14.53 -18.42 -2.61
CA PRO A 149 -13.94 -18.58 -3.92
C PRO A 149 -12.43 -18.87 -3.78
N TRP A 150 -11.83 -19.44 -4.82
CA TRP A 150 -10.39 -19.59 -4.87
C TRP A 150 -9.75 -18.29 -5.38
N ASP A 151 -8.84 -17.73 -4.58
CA ASP A 151 -8.03 -16.59 -4.98
C ASP A 151 -6.75 -17.08 -5.65
N TYR A 152 -6.77 -17.12 -6.98
CA TYR A 152 -5.69 -17.70 -7.77
C TYR A 152 -4.64 -16.66 -8.21
N PHE A 153 -4.97 -15.38 -8.21
CA PHE A 153 -4.15 -14.32 -8.82
C PHE A 153 -3.62 -13.33 -7.79
N HIS A 154 -4.52 -12.81 -6.94
CA HIS A 154 -4.27 -11.83 -5.90
C HIS A 154 -3.44 -10.63 -6.37
N VAL A 155 -4.08 -9.70 -7.09
CA VAL A 155 -3.47 -8.41 -7.42
C VAL A 155 -3.24 -7.59 -6.15
N ASN A 156 -2.00 -7.15 -5.93
CA ASN A 156 -1.70 -6.31 -4.77
C ASN A 156 -1.03 -4.97 -5.09
N SER A 157 -0.64 -4.75 -6.34
CA SER A 157 -0.03 -3.49 -6.77
C SER A 157 -0.12 -3.33 -8.28
N VAL A 158 -0.36 -2.09 -8.70
CA VAL A 158 -0.42 -1.69 -10.11
C VAL A 158 0.24 -0.33 -10.24
N GLN A 159 1.03 -0.14 -11.28
CA GLN A 159 1.65 1.14 -11.58
C GLN A 159 1.45 1.46 -13.06
N PRO A 160 0.80 2.59 -13.37
CA PRO A 160 0.85 3.17 -14.71
C PRO A 160 2.28 3.47 -15.11
N VAL A 161 2.71 3.00 -16.29
CA VAL A 161 4.03 3.25 -16.87
C VAL A 161 3.88 3.71 -18.31
N SER A 162 4.94 4.22 -18.95
CA SER A 162 4.83 4.57 -20.37
C SER A 162 4.47 3.31 -21.17
N GLY A 163 3.47 3.39 -22.05
CA GLY A 163 3.03 2.25 -22.86
C GLY A 163 2.24 1.16 -22.12
N GLY A 164 1.73 1.42 -20.91
CA GLY A 164 0.75 0.55 -20.24
C GLY A 164 0.93 0.50 -18.73
N TYR A 165 0.97 -0.71 -18.16
CA TYR A 165 0.95 -0.92 -16.71
C TYR A 165 1.97 -2.00 -16.29
N ILE A 166 2.52 -1.85 -15.09
CA ILE A 166 3.20 -2.94 -14.38
C ILE A 166 2.28 -3.39 -13.25
N LEU A 167 2.04 -4.69 -13.17
CA LEU A 167 1.11 -5.33 -12.25
C LEU A 167 1.85 -6.38 -11.42
N ASN A 168 1.50 -6.52 -10.15
CA ASN A 168 1.88 -7.69 -9.36
C ASN A 168 0.73 -8.68 -9.23
N ALA A 169 1.01 -9.95 -9.52
CA ALA A 169 0.18 -11.10 -9.18
C ALA A 169 0.84 -11.89 -8.04
N ARG A 170 0.42 -11.63 -6.80
CA ARG A 170 1.03 -12.22 -5.60
C ARG A 170 0.97 -13.74 -5.63
N HIS A 171 -0.12 -14.33 -6.13
CA HIS A 171 -0.26 -15.79 -6.14
C HIS A 171 0.39 -16.45 -7.35
N TYR A 172 0.92 -15.69 -8.30
CA TYR A 172 1.81 -16.21 -9.33
C TYR A 172 3.30 -15.97 -9.01
N TRP A 173 3.59 -15.12 -8.02
CA TRP A 173 4.93 -14.56 -7.74
C TRP A 173 5.48 -13.82 -8.96
N LYS A 174 4.65 -12.98 -9.59
CA LYS A 174 4.98 -12.35 -10.88
C LYS A 174 4.85 -10.84 -10.86
N ALA A 175 5.82 -10.18 -11.49
CA ALA A 175 5.64 -8.89 -12.14
C ALA A 175 5.18 -9.10 -13.59
N ILE A 176 4.17 -8.36 -14.01
CA ILE A 176 3.57 -8.49 -15.34
C ILE A 176 3.55 -7.11 -16.00
N LYS A 177 4.08 -7.01 -17.22
CA LYS A 177 3.90 -5.82 -18.06
C LYS A 177 2.69 -6.00 -18.95
N ILE A 178 1.81 -5.02 -18.90
CA ILE A 178 0.59 -4.93 -19.71
C ILE A 178 0.74 -3.74 -20.65
N LYS A 179 0.32 -3.89 -21.91
CA LYS A 179 0.28 -2.83 -22.91
C LYS A 179 -0.99 -1.98 -22.76
N ASN A 180 -1.02 -0.80 -23.36
CA ASN A 180 -2.22 0.05 -23.39
C ASN A 180 -3.47 -0.62 -23.98
N ASN A 181 -3.31 -1.65 -24.82
CA ASN A 181 -4.41 -2.41 -25.38
C ASN A 181 -4.86 -3.60 -24.50
N GLY A 182 -4.29 -3.74 -23.29
CA GLY A 182 -4.60 -4.82 -22.34
C GLY A 182 -3.84 -6.13 -22.56
N CYS A 183 -3.08 -6.28 -23.64
CA CYS A 183 -2.30 -7.49 -23.85
C CYS A 183 -1.13 -7.59 -22.85
N VAL A 184 -0.88 -8.81 -22.34
CA VAL A 184 0.34 -9.14 -21.61
C VAL A 184 1.54 -9.04 -22.57
N GLU A 185 2.53 -8.24 -22.19
CA GLU A 185 3.75 -8.04 -22.95
C GLU A 185 4.86 -8.99 -22.52
N TRP A 186 5.02 -9.15 -21.21
CA TRP A 186 5.92 -10.10 -20.61
C TRP A 186 5.57 -10.35 -19.14
N GLN A 187 6.10 -11.43 -18.60
CA GLN A 187 5.95 -11.86 -17.21
C GLN A 187 7.32 -12.23 -16.62
N LEU A 188 7.67 -11.60 -15.50
CA LEU A 188 8.82 -11.95 -14.67
C LEU A 188 8.32 -12.70 -13.44
N GLN A 189 8.56 -14.00 -13.37
CA GLN A 189 8.30 -14.77 -12.15
C GLN A 189 9.52 -14.73 -11.24
N GLY A 190 9.30 -14.72 -9.92
CA GLY A 190 10.36 -14.71 -8.92
C GLY A 190 11.20 -15.98 -8.84
N PHE A 191 10.88 -16.99 -9.65
CA PHE A 191 11.71 -18.14 -9.98
C PHE A 191 11.63 -18.40 -11.49
N ASN A 192 12.59 -19.15 -12.04
CA ASN A 192 12.73 -19.34 -13.49
C ASN A 192 11.74 -20.35 -14.13
N ASN A 193 10.75 -20.85 -13.39
CA ASN A 193 9.87 -21.94 -13.86
C ASN A 193 8.83 -21.48 -14.91
N TYR A 194 8.26 -20.30 -14.71
CA TYR A 194 7.19 -19.74 -15.57
C TYR A 194 7.43 -18.24 -15.84
N SER A 195 8.68 -17.92 -16.20
CA SER A 195 9.18 -16.56 -16.43
C SER A 195 9.62 -16.39 -17.89
N ASP A 196 9.39 -15.21 -18.47
CA ASP A 196 10.00 -14.80 -19.74
C ASP A 196 11.47 -14.37 -19.56
N PHE A 197 11.96 -14.32 -18.32
CA PHE A 197 13.28 -13.85 -17.95
C PHE A 197 14.03 -14.88 -17.14
N ASN A 198 15.36 -14.90 -17.31
CA ASN A 198 16.27 -15.67 -16.48
C ASN A 198 16.84 -14.79 -15.35
N ILE A 199 16.50 -15.11 -14.11
CA ILE A 199 17.14 -14.55 -12.92
C ILE A 199 18.54 -15.20 -12.80
N LEU A 200 19.58 -14.36 -12.76
CA LEU A 200 20.98 -14.80 -12.80
C LEU A 200 21.62 -15.01 -11.42
N ASP A 201 20.95 -14.56 -10.36
CA ASP A 201 21.43 -14.56 -8.98
C ASP A 201 20.34 -15.12 -8.05
N ASP A 202 20.65 -16.13 -7.26
CA ASP A 202 19.69 -16.75 -6.35
C ASP A 202 19.20 -15.77 -5.26
N ASP A 203 20.00 -14.76 -4.91
CA ASP A 203 19.60 -13.70 -3.98
C ASP A 203 18.55 -12.74 -4.58
N ALA A 204 18.29 -12.81 -5.89
CA ALA A 204 17.24 -12.08 -6.58
C ALA A 204 15.90 -12.85 -6.66
N TYR A 205 15.83 -14.10 -6.20
CA TYR A 205 14.55 -14.80 -6.14
C TYR A 205 13.57 -14.13 -5.18
N PHE A 206 12.29 -14.21 -5.53
CA PHE A 206 11.22 -13.61 -4.75
C PHE A 206 9.93 -14.43 -4.81
N ASN A 207 9.10 -14.29 -3.77
CA ASN A 207 7.74 -14.79 -3.76
C ASN A 207 6.88 -14.14 -2.68
N TRP A 208 5.57 -14.25 -2.89
CA TRP A 208 4.50 -13.68 -2.05
C TRP A 208 4.62 -12.17 -1.83
N GLU A 209 5.42 -11.53 -2.66
CA GLU A 209 5.88 -10.17 -2.57
C GLU A 209 4.75 -9.15 -2.70
N HIS A 210 5.03 -7.90 -2.31
CA HIS A 210 4.09 -6.80 -2.35
C HIS A 210 4.73 -5.52 -2.86
N HIS A 211 3.89 -4.59 -3.33
CA HIS A 211 4.27 -3.23 -3.72
C HIS A 211 5.38 -3.20 -4.77
N PHE A 212 5.14 -3.87 -5.89
CA PHE A 212 6.00 -3.72 -7.06
C PHE A 212 5.97 -2.30 -7.57
N ARG A 213 7.15 -1.76 -7.83
CA ARG A 213 7.33 -0.48 -8.51
C ARG A 213 8.45 -0.60 -9.53
N ALA A 214 8.18 -0.14 -10.73
CA ALA A 214 9.11 0.03 -11.81
C ALA A 214 9.59 1.49 -11.89
N THR A 215 10.90 1.66 -12.01
CA THR A 215 11.57 2.94 -12.20
C THR A 215 12.63 2.81 -13.29
N ASN A 216 13.23 3.92 -13.71
CA ASN A 216 14.26 3.96 -14.76
C ASN A 216 13.87 3.19 -16.03
N ILE A 217 12.59 3.30 -16.42
CA ILE A 217 12.01 2.56 -17.53
C ILE A 217 12.49 3.16 -18.85
N THR A 218 13.06 2.31 -19.69
CA THR A 218 13.38 2.56 -21.10
C THR A 218 12.83 1.40 -21.93
N GLU A 219 13.08 1.40 -23.23
CA GLU A 219 12.67 0.30 -24.12
C GLU A 219 13.29 -1.05 -23.71
N ASP A 220 14.57 -1.04 -23.34
CA ASP A 220 15.38 -2.25 -23.13
C ASP A 220 15.67 -2.59 -21.66
N ARG A 221 15.28 -1.73 -20.72
CA ARG A 221 15.58 -1.92 -19.29
C ARG A 221 14.64 -1.18 -18.38
N MET A 222 14.52 -1.71 -17.16
CA MET A 222 13.91 -1.03 -16.02
C MET A 222 14.51 -1.54 -14.71
N VAL A 223 14.24 -0.82 -13.63
CA VAL A 223 14.49 -1.28 -12.27
C VAL A 223 13.17 -1.61 -11.61
N ILE A 224 13.07 -2.80 -11.04
CA ILE A 224 11.90 -3.24 -10.27
C ILE A 224 12.27 -3.32 -8.79
N SER A 225 11.51 -2.65 -7.93
CA SER A 225 11.62 -2.77 -6.48
C SER A 225 10.38 -3.39 -5.85
N MET A 226 10.55 -4.11 -4.75
CA MET A 226 9.45 -4.79 -4.05
C MET A 226 9.75 -5.03 -2.56
N HIS A 227 8.68 -5.26 -1.81
CA HIS A 227 8.73 -5.89 -0.49
C HIS A 227 8.62 -7.40 -0.67
N ASN A 228 9.74 -8.11 -0.65
CA ASN A 228 9.79 -9.55 -0.86
C ASN A 228 9.58 -10.29 0.45
N LYS A 229 8.63 -11.24 0.49
CA LYS A 229 8.18 -11.82 1.75
C LYS A 229 8.89 -13.11 2.12
N PHE A 230 8.97 -14.06 1.20
CA PHE A 230 9.21 -15.47 1.53
C PHE A 230 8.27 -16.03 2.59
N ASN A 231 7.08 -15.44 2.76
CA ASN A 231 6.05 -15.90 3.68
C ASN A 231 4.66 -15.53 3.15
N SER A 232 3.66 -16.31 3.56
CA SER A 232 2.23 -16.09 3.33
C SER A 232 1.40 -16.65 4.48
N GLU A 233 0.08 -16.57 4.37
CA GLU A 233 -0.89 -17.12 5.30
C GLU A 233 -0.83 -18.66 5.36
N VAL A 234 -0.28 -19.28 4.31
CA VAL A 234 -0.22 -20.74 4.10
C VAL A 234 1.21 -21.28 4.09
N ASN A 235 2.21 -20.43 3.83
CA ASN A 235 3.63 -20.75 3.87
C ASN A 235 4.35 -19.77 4.80
N ASN A 236 4.49 -20.10 6.08
CA ASN A 236 5.11 -19.19 7.06
C ASN A 236 6.43 -19.74 7.59
N GLY A 237 7.36 -18.84 7.94
CA GLY A 237 8.68 -19.15 8.45
C GLY A 237 9.67 -19.68 7.40
N THR A 238 9.38 -19.52 6.10
CA THR A 238 10.20 -20.10 5.03
C THR A 238 11.44 -19.26 4.70
N GLY A 239 11.42 -17.96 4.96
CA GLY A 239 12.59 -17.08 4.84
C GLY A 239 12.31 -15.70 5.41
N PRO A 240 13.33 -14.90 5.76
CA PRO A 240 13.12 -13.54 6.21
C PRO A 240 12.63 -12.65 5.06
N THR A 241 11.75 -11.71 5.38
CA THR A 241 11.33 -10.61 4.50
C THR A 241 12.54 -9.74 4.13
N THR A 242 12.64 -9.38 2.86
CA THR A 242 13.70 -8.52 2.31
C THR A 242 13.11 -7.40 1.48
N GLY A 243 13.81 -6.27 1.39
CA GLY A 243 13.57 -5.30 0.32
C GLY A 243 14.44 -5.67 -0.87
N LEU A 244 13.85 -5.85 -2.05
CA LEU A 244 14.61 -6.17 -3.27
C LEU A 244 14.53 -5.03 -4.28
N GLU A 245 15.64 -4.80 -4.96
CA GLU A 245 15.74 -3.97 -6.16
C GLU A 245 16.47 -4.77 -7.24
N LEU A 246 15.84 -4.93 -8.39
CA LEU A 246 16.26 -5.80 -9.47
C LEU A 246 16.45 -4.98 -10.75
N ALA A 247 17.55 -5.21 -11.46
CA ALA A 247 17.71 -4.71 -12.82
C ALA A 247 17.11 -5.72 -13.79
N VAL A 248 16.13 -5.26 -14.57
CA VAL A 248 15.44 -6.07 -15.57
C VAL A 248 15.90 -5.62 -16.95
N ASP A 249 16.58 -6.49 -17.66
CA ASP A 249 16.98 -6.31 -19.06
C ASP A 249 15.93 -6.97 -19.95
N THR A 250 15.08 -6.16 -20.59
CA THR A 250 13.99 -6.64 -21.44
C THR A 250 14.46 -7.06 -22.82
N ALA A 251 15.63 -6.59 -23.26
CA ALA A 251 16.23 -6.99 -24.54
C ALA A 251 16.86 -8.39 -24.45
N ASN A 252 17.65 -8.64 -23.41
CA ASN A 252 18.33 -9.92 -23.19
C ASN A 252 17.53 -10.92 -22.35
N ARG A 253 16.39 -10.49 -21.78
CA ARG A 253 15.53 -11.31 -20.92
C ARG A 253 16.26 -11.85 -19.69
N THR A 254 17.02 -10.99 -19.03
CA THR A 254 17.77 -11.34 -17.82
C THR A 254 17.45 -10.42 -16.66
N VAL A 255 17.56 -10.94 -15.45
CA VAL A 255 17.39 -10.17 -14.22
C VAL A 255 18.60 -10.35 -13.31
N THR A 256 19.08 -9.24 -12.76
CA THR A 256 20.20 -9.22 -11.81
C THR A 256 19.82 -8.45 -10.54
N LEU A 257 20.42 -8.82 -9.41
CA LEU A 257 20.23 -8.14 -8.15
C LEU A 257 20.95 -6.79 -8.13
N LEU A 258 20.25 -5.74 -7.73
CA LEU A 258 20.85 -4.44 -7.40
C LEU A 258 20.95 -4.23 -5.90
N LYS A 259 19.88 -4.54 -5.16
CA LYS A 259 19.85 -4.40 -3.70
C LYS A 259 19.05 -5.52 -3.06
N ARG A 260 19.58 -6.01 -1.93
CA ARG A 260 18.89 -6.90 -0.99
C ARG A 260 19.00 -6.33 0.42
N LEU A 261 17.90 -5.78 0.92
CA LEU A 261 17.81 -5.09 2.19
C LEU A 261 17.30 -6.05 3.26
N ILE A 262 18.12 -6.27 4.28
CA ILE A 262 17.82 -7.16 5.41
C ILE A 262 18.57 -6.67 6.64
N ASP A 263 17.94 -6.77 7.81
CA ASP A 263 18.58 -6.47 9.08
C ASP A 263 18.87 -7.79 9.83
N PRO A 264 20.12 -8.29 9.82
CA PRO A 264 20.44 -9.59 10.42
C PRO A 264 20.28 -9.62 11.94
N ASN A 265 20.20 -8.46 12.61
CA ASN A 265 20.02 -8.38 14.06
C ASN A 265 18.54 -8.35 14.48
N ASP A 266 17.63 -8.10 13.55
CA ASP A 266 16.19 -8.04 13.80
C ASP A 266 15.42 -8.46 12.54
N LEU A 267 15.43 -9.76 12.27
CA LEU A 267 14.75 -10.37 11.13
C LEU A 267 13.22 -10.18 11.23
N VAL A 268 12.58 -10.04 10.08
CA VAL A 268 11.12 -9.90 9.97
C VAL A 268 10.59 -11.00 9.06
N TYR A 269 9.43 -11.57 9.40
CA TYR A 269 8.76 -12.63 8.66
C TYR A 269 7.30 -12.23 8.41
N ALA A 270 7.12 -11.24 7.53
CA ALA A 270 5.79 -10.69 7.26
C ALA A 270 5.03 -11.57 6.27
N PRO A 271 3.84 -12.10 6.62
CA PRO A 271 3.06 -12.97 5.71
C PRO A 271 2.32 -12.17 4.61
N GLN A 272 1.98 -10.91 4.86
CA GLN A 272 1.16 -10.10 3.96
C GLN A 272 1.50 -8.61 4.08
N GLU A 273 0.99 -7.81 3.14
CA GLU A 273 1.08 -6.34 3.12
C GLU A 273 2.52 -5.82 2.92
N GLY A 274 2.78 -4.54 3.18
CA GLY A 274 4.13 -3.97 3.18
C GLY A 274 4.49 -3.19 1.91
N SER A 275 5.53 -2.38 2.05
CA SER A 275 5.98 -1.43 1.04
C SER A 275 7.49 -1.35 0.98
N TYR A 276 7.99 -1.04 -0.22
CA TYR A 276 9.35 -0.58 -0.49
C TYR A 276 9.27 0.84 -1.05
N GLN A 277 9.97 1.79 -0.45
CA GLN A 277 10.00 3.18 -0.91
C GLN A 277 11.44 3.70 -0.96
N PRO A 278 11.99 3.96 -2.16
CA PRO A 278 13.21 4.74 -2.29
C PRO A 278 13.00 6.17 -1.75
N LEU A 279 13.98 6.69 -1.02
CA LEU A 279 13.98 8.04 -0.47
C LEU A 279 14.97 8.94 -1.22
N SER A 280 14.71 10.25 -1.22
CA SER A 280 15.54 11.25 -1.92
C SER A 280 16.99 11.36 -1.42
N ASN A 281 17.27 10.88 -0.21
CA ASN A 281 18.62 10.81 0.37
C ASN A 281 19.40 9.55 -0.05
N GLY A 282 18.84 8.70 -0.90
CA GLY A 282 19.44 7.43 -1.33
C GLY A 282 19.13 6.24 -0.41
N ASN A 283 18.48 6.48 0.73
CA ASN A 283 18.01 5.44 1.63
C ASN A 283 16.74 4.79 1.08
N VAL A 284 16.31 3.71 1.72
CA VAL A 284 15.06 3.00 1.41
C VAL A 284 14.28 2.78 2.69
N LEU A 285 12.98 3.12 2.66
CA LEU A 285 12.05 2.82 3.73
C LEU A 285 11.27 1.54 3.39
N LEU A 286 11.28 0.56 4.29
CA LEU A 286 10.42 -0.61 4.25
C LEU A 286 9.32 -0.49 5.32
N GLY A 287 8.07 -0.57 4.89
CA GLY A 287 6.94 -0.85 5.77
C GLY A 287 6.72 -2.36 5.84
N HIS A 288 6.77 -2.96 7.02
CA HIS A 288 6.68 -4.42 7.16
C HIS A 288 5.24 -4.97 7.30
N GLY A 289 4.24 -4.21 6.86
CA GLY A 289 2.88 -4.73 6.65
C GLY A 289 2.23 -5.23 7.94
N ALA A 290 1.90 -6.52 7.93
CA ALA A 290 1.35 -7.24 9.08
C ALA A 290 2.24 -7.24 10.33
N ASN A 291 3.56 -7.02 10.19
CA ASN A 291 4.42 -6.74 11.33
C ASN A 291 4.46 -5.23 11.57
N PRO A 292 4.19 -4.75 12.80
CA PRO A 292 4.14 -3.32 13.10
C PRO A 292 5.53 -2.72 13.25
N LYS A 293 6.33 -2.81 12.17
CA LYS A 293 7.69 -2.32 12.06
C LYS A 293 7.85 -1.50 10.77
N ILE A 294 8.61 -0.41 10.88
CA ILE A 294 9.09 0.37 9.75
C ILE A 294 10.61 0.42 9.87
N LYS A 295 11.34 0.16 8.78
CA LYS A 295 12.80 0.20 8.77
C LYS A 295 13.32 1.08 7.67
N GLU A 296 14.29 1.93 7.98
CA GLU A 296 15.05 2.68 6.97
C GLU A 296 16.43 2.05 6.81
N TYR A 297 16.82 1.80 5.56
CA TYR A 297 18.11 1.25 5.17
C TYR A 297 18.90 2.30 4.44
N ASP A 298 20.18 2.45 4.79
CA ASP A 298 21.08 3.32 4.04
C ASP A 298 21.44 2.74 2.66
N GLN A 299 22.17 3.52 1.86
CA GLN A 299 22.63 3.11 0.53
C GLN A 299 23.50 1.84 0.50
N TYR A 300 24.04 1.41 1.65
CA TYR A 300 24.84 0.19 1.80
C TYR A 300 24.02 -1.00 2.32
N GLY A 301 22.72 -0.82 2.49
CA GLY A 301 21.80 -1.86 2.97
C GLY A 301 21.82 -2.06 4.48
N LYS A 302 22.40 -1.13 5.26
CA LYS A 302 22.38 -1.21 6.72
C LYS A 302 21.12 -0.56 7.27
N ALA A 303 20.42 -1.23 8.18
CA ALA A 303 19.32 -0.62 8.92
C ALA A 303 19.84 0.52 9.81
N VAL A 304 19.37 1.75 9.56
CA VAL A 304 19.75 2.97 10.28
C VAL A 304 18.62 3.52 11.15
N TYR A 305 17.40 3.05 10.92
CA TYR A 305 16.23 3.39 11.73
C TYR A 305 15.27 2.21 11.79
N THR A 306 14.69 1.98 12.97
CA THR A 306 13.57 1.05 13.17
C THR A 306 12.53 1.72 14.06
N ALA A 307 11.29 1.83 13.58
CA ALA A 307 10.12 2.13 14.41
C ALA A 307 9.33 0.85 14.64
N ARG A 308 8.82 0.66 15.87
CA ARG A 308 7.87 -0.39 16.22
C ARG A 308 6.69 0.23 16.96
N PHE A 309 5.48 -0.03 16.50
CA PHE A 309 4.26 0.62 17.01
C PHE A 309 3.23 -0.38 17.58
N GLY A 310 3.65 -1.62 17.81
CA GLY A 310 2.84 -2.65 18.44
C GLY A 310 3.57 -3.97 18.56
N TYR A 311 2.90 -4.97 19.13
CA TYR A 311 3.38 -6.34 19.12
C TYR A 311 2.97 -7.02 17.81
N ASP A 312 3.69 -8.07 17.41
CA ASP A 312 3.32 -8.83 16.22
C ASP A 312 1.93 -9.43 16.43
N SER A 313 1.13 -9.46 15.36
CA SER A 313 -0.27 -9.92 15.38
C SER A 313 -1.24 -9.09 16.24
N SER A 314 -0.83 -7.96 16.84
CA SER A 314 -1.74 -7.07 17.58
C SER A 314 -2.25 -5.89 16.76
N VAL A 315 -1.45 -5.42 15.82
CA VAL A 315 -1.74 -4.29 14.93
C VAL A 315 -0.91 -4.43 13.66
N ASN A 316 -1.47 -4.02 12.53
CA ASN A 316 -0.80 -3.97 11.24
C ASN A 316 -0.85 -2.56 10.64
N SER A 317 -0.01 -2.33 9.64
CA SER A 317 -0.14 -1.17 8.75
C SER A 317 0.10 -1.65 7.33
N TYR A 318 -0.93 -1.53 6.48
CA TYR A 318 -0.92 -2.09 5.13
C TYR A 318 0.32 -1.67 4.33
N ARG A 319 0.66 -0.37 4.35
CA ARG A 319 1.91 0.17 3.80
C ARG A 319 2.35 1.35 4.67
N ALA A 320 3.67 1.59 4.71
CA ALA A 320 4.24 2.78 5.33
C ALA A 320 5.00 3.61 4.28
N PHE A 321 4.89 4.94 4.40
CA PHE A 321 5.52 5.88 3.49
C PHE A 321 6.09 7.07 4.27
N SER A 322 7.20 7.60 3.79
CA SER A 322 7.75 8.89 4.18
C SER A 322 7.58 9.87 3.03
N PHE A 323 7.19 11.10 3.34
CA PHE A 323 7.04 12.16 2.35
C PHE A 323 7.67 13.44 2.87
N LYS A 324 8.53 14.06 2.06
CA LYS A 324 9.17 15.33 2.39
C LYS A 324 8.41 16.47 1.72
N GLY A 325 8.06 17.50 2.49
CA GLY A 325 7.42 18.71 1.97
C GLY A 325 5.89 18.65 1.93
N TRP A 326 5.27 17.80 2.76
CA TRP A 326 3.85 17.96 3.07
C TRP A 326 3.66 19.19 3.96
N ASP A 327 2.81 20.13 3.52
CA ASP A 327 2.48 21.38 4.22
C ASP A 327 1.06 21.30 4.79
N GLY A 328 0.88 20.48 5.82
CA GLY A 328 -0.39 20.26 6.49
C GLY A 328 -0.84 21.49 7.28
N LYS A 329 -2.02 22.00 6.93
CA LYS A 329 -2.70 23.17 7.50
C LYS A 329 -4.14 22.82 7.90
N PRO A 330 -4.33 21.94 8.91
CA PRO A 330 -5.66 21.41 9.22
C PRO A 330 -6.71 22.50 9.39
N ALA A 331 -7.89 22.29 8.81
CA ALA A 331 -9.05 23.16 9.04
C ALA A 331 -9.56 23.10 10.49
N THR A 332 -9.12 22.10 11.26
CA THR A 332 -9.44 21.95 12.67
C THR A 332 -8.61 22.91 13.53
N LYS A 333 -9.18 23.35 14.66
CA LYS A 333 -8.42 24.08 15.68
C LYS A 333 -7.52 23.12 16.47
N PRO A 334 -6.38 23.59 17.02
CA PRO A 334 -5.60 22.80 17.97
C PRO A 334 -6.46 22.36 19.15
N LYS A 335 -6.14 21.19 19.70
CA LYS A 335 -6.75 20.65 20.92
C LYS A 335 -5.89 21.03 22.11
N VAL A 336 -6.57 21.37 23.19
CA VAL A 336 -5.95 21.74 24.46
C VAL A 336 -6.62 20.98 25.58
N ALA A 337 -5.82 20.32 26.41
CA ALA A 337 -6.25 19.79 27.70
C ALA A 337 -5.53 20.53 28.83
N ILE A 338 -6.19 20.66 29.99
CA ILE A 338 -5.64 21.37 31.14
C ILE A 338 -5.73 20.47 32.35
N GLU A 339 -4.65 20.41 33.12
CA GLU A 339 -4.56 19.68 34.38
C GLU A 339 -4.07 20.63 35.48
N SER A 340 -4.82 20.72 36.58
CA SER A 340 -4.37 21.43 37.77
C SER A 340 -3.17 20.72 38.41
N LYS A 341 -2.14 21.47 38.75
CA LYS A 341 -0.94 20.98 39.45
C LYS A 341 -0.77 21.72 40.78
N ALA A 342 0.04 21.19 41.68
CA ALA A 342 0.25 21.78 43.02
C ALA A 342 0.67 23.26 43.00
N ASN A 343 1.38 23.71 41.95
CA ASN A 343 1.91 25.07 41.81
C ASN A 343 1.39 25.81 40.56
N GLY A 344 0.20 25.46 40.05
CA GLY A 344 -0.40 26.10 38.88
C GLY A 344 -1.15 25.10 38.00
N MET A 345 -0.91 25.12 36.69
CA MET A 345 -1.52 24.17 35.76
C MET A 345 -0.58 23.74 34.64
N ALA A 346 -0.79 22.52 34.15
CA ALA A 346 -0.19 22.00 32.94
C ALA A 346 -1.22 22.09 31.80
N LEU A 347 -0.81 22.70 30.70
CA LEU A 347 -1.60 22.77 29.47
C LEU A 347 -0.95 21.85 28.43
N TYR A 348 -1.72 20.92 27.90
CA TYR A 348 -1.31 19.97 26.87
C TYR A 348 -1.89 20.42 25.54
N ALA A 349 -1.04 20.85 24.62
CA ALA A 349 -1.46 21.36 23.32
C ALA A 349 -1.01 20.43 22.19
N SER A 350 -1.96 20.04 21.33
CA SER A 350 -1.70 19.17 20.17
C SER A 350 -2.49 19.65 18.95
N TRP A 351 -1.89 19.56 17.76
CA TRP A 351 -2.56 19.90 16.50
C TRP A 351 -2.23 18.83 15.45
N ASN A 352 -3.03 17.77 15.45
CA ASN A 352 -2.79 16.63 14.58
C ASN A 352 -2.82 17.05 13.09
N GLY A 353 -1.76 16.72 12.36
CA GLY A 353 -1.60 17.02 10.94
C GLY A 353 -1.06 18.42 10.62
N ALA A 354 -0.97 19.34 11.59
CA ALA A 354 -0.29 20.61 11.34
C ALA A 354 1.22 20.36 11.19
N THR A 355 1.83 20.91 10.14
CA THR A 355 3.28 20.80 9.90
C THR A 355 3.98 22.14 9.78
N ASP A 356 3.23 23.24 9.68
CA ASP A 356 3.71 24.61 9.51
C ASP A 356 3.47 25.44 10.77
N TYR A 357 4.03 24.98 11.89
CA TYR A 357 4.07 25.73 13.16
C TYR A 357 5.31 25.33 13.98
N ASP A 358 5.88 26.28 14.71
CA ASP A 358 7.13 26.14 15.45
C ASP A 358 6.96 26.24 16.97
N GLY A 359 5.76 26.58 17.44
CA GLY A 359 5.47 26.69 18.86
C GLY A 359 4.05 27.13 19.19
N TRP A 360 3.85 27.38 20.46
CA TRP A 360 2.59 27.75 21.09
C TRP A 360 2.75 29.08 21.81
N VAL A 361 1.74 29.94 21.68
CA VAL A 361 1.61 31.17 22.48
C VAL A 361 0.34 31.07 23.31
N VAL A 362 0.51 31.05 24.63
CA VAL A 362 -0.59 30.95 25.58
C VAL A 362 -0.98 32.34 26.05
N TYR A 363 -2.26 32.66 25.91
CA TYR A 363 -2.89 33.85 26.48
C TYR A 363 -3.89 33.41 27.55
N ALA A 364 -3.99 34.20 28.62
CA ALA A 364 -4.98 34.00 29.68
C ALA A 364 -5.49 35.34 30.21
N GLY A 365 -6.71 35.33 30.71
CA GLY A 365 -7.38 36.47 31.34
C GLY A 365 -8.81 36.09 31.72
N SER A 366 -9.46 36.91 32.54
CA SER A 366 -10.86 36.70 32.97
C SER A 366 -11.88 36.96 31.87
N SER A 367 -11.48 37.67 30.81
CA SER A 367 -12.30 37.99 29.64
C SER A 367 -11.42 38.23 28.41
N TRP A 368 -11.99 38.16 27.20
CA TRP A 368 -11.23 38.39 25.95
C TRP A 368 -10.54 39.76 25.88
N SER A 369 -11.08 40.80 26.54
CA SER A 369 -10.47 42.12 26.58
C SER A 369 -9.25 42.20 27.51
N ASP A 370 -9.09 41.23 28.42
CA ASP A 370 -8.04 41.21 29.45
C ASP A 370 -6.99 40.11 29.20
N PHE A 371 -7.03 39.45 28.05
CA PHE A 371 -6.06 38.40 27.72
C PHE A 371 -4.66 39.00 27.60
N SER A 372 -3.75 38.49 28.42
CA SER A 372 -2.32 38.79 28.33
C SER A 372 -1.54 37.52 28.04
N MET A 373 -0.44 37.67 27.29
CA MET A 373 0.46 36.57 26.99
C MET A 373 1.05 36.05 28.30
N GLN A 374 0.92 34.75 28.54
CA GLN A 374 1.46 34.06 29.71
C GLN A 374 2.78 33.37 29.38
N LYS A 375 2.84 32.72 28.21
CA LYS A 375 4.00 31.90 27.85
C LYS A 375 4.09 31.68 26.35
N MET A 376 5.32 31.57 25.86
CA MET A 376 5.65 31.06 24.54
C MET A 376 6.52 29.82 24.71
N VAL A 377 6.18 28.74 24.03
CA VAL A 377 6.91 27.45 24.13
C VAL A 377 7.10 26.90 22.73
N ALA A 378 8.33 26.49 22.42
CA ALA A 378 8.62 25.81 21.16
C ALA A 378 7.86 24.47 21.07
N TRP A 379 7.51 24.08 19.86
CA TRP A 379 6.87 22.80 19.58
C TRP A 379 7.81 21.63 19.97
N GLN A 380 7.26 20.59 20.61
CA GLN A 380 8.03 19.45 21.13
C GLN A 380 7.58 18.09 20.56
N GLY A 381 6.82 18.07 19.47
CA GLY A 381 6.26 16.84 18.89
C GLY A 381 4.73 16.84 18.91
N PHE A 382 4.11 15.67 18.78
CA PHE A 382 2.65 15.53 18.66
C PHE A 382 1.87 16.33 19.71
N GLU A 383 2.31 16.28 20.96
CA GLU A 383 1.75 17.04 22.07
C GLU A 383 2.86 17.80 22.82
N THR A 384 2.60 19.05 23.17
CA THR A 384 3.52 19.90 23.94
C THR A 384 2.92 20.20 25.30
N GLU A 385 3.64 19.85 26.37
CA GLU A 385 3.27 20.20 27.74
C GLU A 385 3.79 21.60 28.09
N ILE A 386 2.88 22.46 28.56
CA ILE A 386 3.13 23.86 28.86
C ILE A 386 2.77 24.13 30.32
N GLN A 387 3.80 24.27 31.15
CA GLN A 387 3.64 24.62 32.57
C GLN A 387 3.37 26.12 32.74
N LEU A 388 2.26 26.47 33.40
CA LEU A 388 1.89 27.85 33.75
C LEU A 388 1.91 28.02 35.27
N GLN A 389 2.58 29.07 35.75
CA GLN A 389 2.62 29.42 37.17
C GLN A 389 1.49 30.42 37.48
N GLY A 390 0.75 30.18 38.56
CA GLY A 390 -0.34 31.04 39.02
C GLY A 390 -1.70 30.33 39.08
N ASN A 391 -2.66 30.97 39.76
CA ASN A 391 -4.04 30.49 39.84
C ASN A 391 -4.83 31.00 38.63
N PHE A 392 -5.00 30.15 37.62
CA PHE A 392 -5.90 30.39 36.50
C PHE A 392 -7.22 29.69 36.83
N ALA A 393 -8.12 30.42 37.51
CA ALA A 393 -9.45 29.95 37.91
C ALA A 393 -10.53 30.56 37.01
#